data_AF-A0A0Q1CK68-F1
#
_entry.id   AF-A0A0Q1CK68-F1
#
_cell.length_a   1.000
_cell.length_b   1.000
_cell.length_c   1.000
_cell.angle_alpha   90.00
_cell.angle_beta   90.00
_cell.angle_gamma   90.00
#
_symmetry.space_group_name_H-M   'P 1'
#
loop_
_entity.id
_entity.type
_entity.pdbx_description
1 polymer ?
#
loop_
_entity_poly.entity_id
_entity_poly.type
_entity_poly.pdbx_seq_one_letter_code
_entity_poly.pdbx_strand_id
1 'polypeptide(L)'
;ATTQEVDDWIFDDIARTFIMDEENREFFQENNPWAMEEMGRRLLEAEQRGLWKADPEVLDALKSLYLEIEGWMEERMGDVGGEFQGGAIDVVTADEVKAWKEKMSKVLGE
;
A
#
# COMPACT_ATOMS: atom_id res chain seq x y z
N ALA A 1 -11.98 -11.63 -6.13
CA ALA A 1 -11.15 -12.86 -6.07
C ALA A 1 -11.96 -14.12 -5.77
N THR A 2 -12.79 -14.13 -4.72
CA THR A 2 -13.54 -15.34 -4.28
C THR A 2 -14.89 -15.54 -4.98
N THR A 3 -15.66 -14.47 -5.19
CA THR A 3 -16.99 -14.56 -5.82
C THR A 3 -17.03 -14.01 -7.25
N GLN A 4 -16.10 -13.13 -7.63
CA GLN A 4 -16.06 -12.46 -8.95
C GLN A 4 -17.30 -11.60 -9.26
N GLU A 5 -18.02 -11.14 -8.23
CA GLU A 5 -19.26 -10.35 -8.38
C GLU A 5 -19.03 -8.82 -8.40
N VAL A 6 -17.78 -8.36 -8.45
CA VAL A 6 -17.47 -6.93 -8.52
C VAL A 6 -17.32 -6.56 -9.99
N ASP A 7 -18.17 -5.65 -10.45
CA ASP A 7 -18.14 -5.17 -11.83
C ASP A 7 -16.90 -4.30 -12.12
N ASP A 8 -16.44 -4.33 -13.38
CA ASP A 8 -15.25 -3.60 -13.83
C ASP A 8 -15.32 -2.09 -13.55
N TRP A 9 -16.49 -1.47 -13.72
CA TRP A 9 -16.69 -0.03 -13.50
C TRP A 9 -16.43 0.38 -12.05
N ILE A 10 -16.62 -0.53 -11.09
CA ILE A 10 -16.37 -0.25 -9.67
C ILE A 10 -14.87 -0.08 -9.43
N PHE A 11 -14.04 -0.91 -10.06
CA PHE A 11 -12.59 -0.76 -9.98
C PHE A 11 -12.11 0.50 -10.69
N ASP A 12 -12.68 0.83 -11.86
CA ASP A 12 -12.39 2.09 -12.56
C ASP A 12 -12.71 3.30 -11.67
N ASP A 13 -13.85 3.29 -10.98
CA ASP A 13 -14.28 4.38 -10.09
C ASP A 13 -13.38 4.50 -8.86
N ILE A 14 -12.95 3.37 -8.28
CA ILE A 14 -11.97 3.34 -7.19
C ILE A 14 -10.64 3.94 -7.66
N ALA A 15 -10.13 3.54 -8.83
CA ALA A 15 -8.87 4.04 -9.35
C ALA A 15 -8.96 5.56 -9.62
N ARG A 16 -10.05 6.01 -10.23
CA ARG A 16 -10.28 7.44 -10.50
C ARG A 16 -10.37 8.24 -9.22
N THR A 17 -11.15 7.76 -8.25
CA THR A 17 -11.39 8.48 -7.00
C THR A 17 -10.15 8.54 -6.12
N PHE A 18 -9.48 7.42 -5.86
CA PHE A 18 -8.44 7.39 -4.83
C PHE A 18 -7.02 7.56 -5.34
N ILE A 19 -6.77 7.31 -6.64
CA ILE A 19 -5.43 7.39 -7.23
C ILE A 19 -5.32 8.55 -8.23
N MET A 20 -6.35 8.77 -9.06
CA MET A 20 -6.25 9.76 -10.14
C MET A 20 -6.69 11.17 -9.73
N ASP A 21 -7.52 11.29 -8.71
CA ASP A 21 -7.90 12.57 -8.12
C ASP A 21 -6.72 13.17 -7.34
N GLU A 22 -6.33 14.39 -7.72
CA GLU A 22 -5.16 15.08 -7.14
C GLU A 22 -5.32 15.34 -5.64
N GLU A 23 -6.51 15.75 -5.19
CA GLU A 23 -6.74 16.07 -3.78
C GLU A 23 -6.53 14.82 -2.90
N ASN A 24 -7.03 13.67 -3.35
CA ASN A 24 -6.76 12.41 -2.67
C ASN A 24 -5.29 12.01 -2.74
N ARG A 25 -4.59 12.22 -3.86
CA ARG A 25 -3.15 11.94 -3.94
C ARG A 25 -2.35 12.73 -2.92
N GLU A 26 -2.55 14.05 -2.88
CA GLU A 26 -1.88 14.94 -1.94
C GLU A 26 -2.19 14.50 -0.50
N PHE A 27 -3.46 14.21 -0.19
CA PHE A 27 -3.86 13.72 1.13
C PHE A 27 -3.11 12.44 1.53
N PHE A 28 -3.03 11.44 0.66
CA PHE A 28 -2.34 10.21 0.99
C PHE A 28 -0.82 10.38 1.03
N GLN A 29 -0.23 11.17 0.13
CA GLN A 29 1.20 11.45 0.13
C GLN A 29 1.66 12.07 1.45
N GLU A 30 0.85 12.95 2.04
CA GLU A 30 1.14 13.58 3.33
C GLU A 30 0.90 12.63 4.51
N ASN A 31 -0.24 11.93 4.52
CA ASN A 31 -0.71 11.23 5.72
C ASN A 31 -0.32 9.74 5.77
N ASN A 32 -0.39 9.03 4.64
CA ASN A 32 -0.11 7.60 4.56
C ASN A 32 0.23 7.16 3.11
N PRO A 33 1.46 7.44 2.62
CA PRO A 33 1.86 7.08 1.27
C PRO A 33 1.90 5.55 1.05
N TRP A 34 2.16 4.77 2.11
CA TRP A 34 2.13 3.30 2.06
C TRP A 34 0.76 2.74 1.71
N ALA A 35 -0.33 3.34 2.22
CA ALA A 35 -1.68 2.91 1.88
C ALA A 35 -1.98 3.16 0.39
N MET A 36 -1.45 4.25 -0.16
CA MET A 36 -1.65 4.60 -1.56
C MET A 36 -0.88 3.67 -2.50
N GLU A 37 0.37 3.36 -2.16
CA GLU A 37 1.16 2.32 -2.85
C GLU A 37 0.41 1.00 -2.85
N GLU A 38 -0.08 0.56 -1.68
CA GLU A 38 -0.80 -0.70 -1.55
C GLU A 38 -2.10 -0.73 -2.37
N MET A 39 -2.84 0.39 -2.42
CA MET A 39 -4.04 0.52 -3.27
C MET A 39 -3.68 0.40 -4.75
N GLY A 40 -2.68 1.14 -5.23
CA GLY A 40 -2.22 1.09 -6.62
C GLY A 40 -1.75 -0.30 -7.01
N ARG A 41 -0.96 -0.94 -6.15
CA ARG A 41 -0.46 -2.31 -6.32
C ARG A 41 -1.59 -3.33 -6.43
N ARG A 42 -2.61 -3.22 -5.57
CA ARG A 42 -3.77 -4.14 -5.57
C ARG A 42 -4.68 -3.95 -6.77
N LEU A 43 -4.83 -2.73 -7.28
CA LEU A 43 -5.55 -2.45 -8.52
C LEU A 43 -4.82 -3.05 -9.72
N LEU A 44 -3.49 -2.88 -9.81
CA LEU A 44 -2.68 -3.51 -10.85
C LEU A 44 -2.71 -5.04 -10.76
N GLU A 45 -2.69 -5.61 -9.55
CA GLU A 45 -2.85 -7.05 -9.33
C GLU A 45 -4.24 -7.56 -9.79
N ALA A 46 -5.29 -6.77 -9.58
CA ALA A 46 -6.64 -7.11 -10.03
C ALA A 46 -6.73 -7.17 -11.56
N GLU A 47 -6.11 -6.23 -12.26
CA GLU A 47 -6.03 -6.23 -13.73
C GLU A 47 -5.21 -7.42 -14.25
N GLN A 48 -4.01 -7.63 -13.72
CA GLN A 48 -3.13 -8.75 -14.12
C GLN A 48 -3.78 -10.12 -13.89
N ARG A 49 -4.63 -10.26 -12.88
CA ARG A 49 -5.35 -11.50 -12.57
C ARG A 49 -6.68 -11.64 -13.31
N GLY A 50 -7.04 -10.68 -14.16
CA GLY A 50 -8.31 -10.67 -14.89
C GLY A 50 -9.53 -10.55 -13.99
N LEU A 51 -9.36 -10.04 -12.76
CA LEU A 51 -10.46 -9.69 -11.85
C LEU A 51 -11.10 -8.36 -12.21
N TRP A 52 -10.38 -7.53 -12.96
CA TRP A 52 -10.80 -6.24 -13.46
C TRP A 52 -10.32 -6.08 -14.90
N LYS A 53 -11.21 -5.73 -15.81
CA LYS A 53 -10.89 -5.28 -17.17
C LYS A 53 -10.94 -3.76 -17.21
N ALA A 54 -9.82 -3.15 -16.88
CA ALA A 54 -9.69 -1.70 -16.82
C ALA A 54 -9.98 -1.03 -18.17
N ASP A 55 -10.60 0.14 -18.10
CA ASP A 55 -10.54 1.08 -19.22
C ASP A 55 -9.06 1.35 -19.58
N PRO A 56 -8.66 1.29 -20.86
CA PRO A 56 -7.27 1.50 -21.26
C PRO A 56 -6.66 2.82 -20.76
N GLU A 57 -7.43 3.91 -20.73
CA GLU A 57 -6.97 5.21 -20.24
C GLU A 57 -6.75 5.18 -18.73
N VAL A 58 -7.60 4.45 -18.00
CA VAL A 58 -7.48 4.26 -16.56
C VAL A 58 -6.24 3.42 -16.24
N LEU A 59 -6.00 2.34 -16.98
CA LEU A 59 -4.85 1.49 -16.76
C LEU A 59 -3.52 2.23 -17.00
N ASP A 60 -3.46 3.05 -18.05
CA ASP A 60 -2.26 3.81 -18.39
C ASP A 60 -1.96 4.90 -17.34
N ALA A 61 -3.00 5.64 -16.91
CA ALA A 61 -2.89 6.61 -15.84
C ALA A 61 -2.48 5.95 -14.52
N LEU A 62 -3.09 4.80 -14.16
CA LEU A 62 -2.76 4.05 -12.96
C LEU A 62 -1.29 3.61 -12.95
N LYS A 63 -0.76 3.08 -14.05
CA LYS A 63 0.66 2.68 -14.16
C LYS A 63 1.59 3.87 -14.02
N SER A 64 1.25 5.00 -14.64
CA SER A 64 2.06 6.21 -14.58
C SER A 64 2.13 6.79 -13.16
N LEU A 65 0.97 6.89 -12.49
CA LEU A 65 0.87 7.40 -11.13
C LEU A 65 1.49 6.43 -10.11
N TYR A 66 1.41 5.13 -10.35
CA TYR A 66 2.04 4.15 -9.48
C TYR A 66 3.57 4.31 -9.46
N LEU A 67 4.22 4.62 -10.59
CA LEU A 67 5.65 4.93 -10.62
C LEU A 67 6.00 6.19 -9.82
N GLU A 68 5.13 7.20 -9.85
CA GLU A 68 5.31 8.41 -9.05
C GLU A 68 5.21 8.11 -7.54
N ILE A 69 4.23 7.30 -7.16
CA ILE A 69 4.07 6.82 -5.78
C ILE A 69 5.31 6.03 -5.33
N GLU A 70 5.83 5.12 -6.15
CA GLU A 70 7.09 4.40 -5.86
C GLU A 70 8.26 5.37 -5.67
N GLY A 71 8.34 6.44 -6.48
CA GLY A 71 9.33 7.51 -6.30
C GLY A 71 9.23 8.20 -4.93
N TRP A 72 8.02 8.52 -4.46
CA TRP A 72 7.82 9.09 -3.11
C TRP A 72 8.25 8.12 -2.00
N MET A 73 8.01 6.83 -2.22
CA MET A 73 8.38 5.77 -1.28
C MET A 73 9.90 5.64 -1.19
N GLU A 74 10.60 5.64 -2.32
CA GLU A 74 12.06 5.62 -2.36
C GLU A 74 12.67 6.84 -1.66
N GLU A 75 12.13 8.04 -1.89
CA GLU A 75 12.61 9.26 -1.23
C GLU A 75 12.45 9.20 0.29
N ARG A 76 11.32 8.67 0.77
CA ARG A 76 11.08 8.46 2.21
C ARG A 76 11.92 7.32 2.81
N MET A 77 12.15 6.24 2.05
CA MET A 77 12.96 5.10 2.49
C MET A 77 14.47 5.40 2.48
N GLY A 78 14.92 6.43 1.77
CA GLY A 78 16.33 6.84 1.70
C GLY A 78 17.02 7.07 3.06
N ASP A 79 16.26 7.27 4.15
CA ASP A 79 16.76 7.44 5.53
C ASP A 79 16.55 6.20 6.43
N VAL A 80 15.83 5.17 5.98
CA VAL A 80 15.45 3.99 6.79
C VAL A 80 16.02 2.71 6.17
N GLY A 81 17.09 2.18 6.75
CA GLY A 81 17.77 0.96 6.29
C GLY A 81 17.03 -0.36 6.57
N GLY A 82 15.70 -0.40 6.43
CA GLY A 82 14.88 -1.58 6.67
C GLY A 82 13.57 -1.59 5.87
N GLU A 83 13.04 -2.79 5.61
CA GLU A 83 11.84 -3.06 4.82
C GLU A 83 10.55 -2.63 5.56
N PHE A 84 10.31 -1.33 5.71
CA PHE A 84 9.04 -0.84 6.23
C PHE A 84 8.00 -0.82 5.09
N GLN A 85 7.46 -2.00 4.76
CA GLN A 85 6.27 -2.12 3.94
C GLN A 85 5.06 -2.24 4.88
N GLY A 86 4.08 -1.33 4.79
CA GLY A 86 2.90 -1.31 5.68
C GLY A 86 2.01 -2.55 5.61
N GLY A 87 2.29 -3.48 4.69
CA GLY A 87 1.65 -4.80 4.57
C GLY A 87 2.51 -5.98 5.05
N ALA A 88 3.75 -5.75 5.52
CA ALA A 88 4.59 -6.80 6.09
C ALA A 88 4.02 -7.23 7.45
N ILE A 89 3.60 -8.49 7.54
CA ILE A 89 3.45 -9.14 8.84
C ILE A 89 4.87 -9.48 9.29
N ASP A 90 5.43 -8.71 10.21
CA ASP A 90 6.67 -9.10 10.89
C ASP A 90 6.40 -10.43 11.60
N VAL A 91 6.92 -11.52 11.04
CA VAL A 91 6.90 -12.84 11.68
C VAL A 91 7.95 -12.80 12.79
N VAL A 92 7.59 -12.20 13.91
CA VAL A 92 8.40 -12.23 15.13
C VAL A 92 8.49 -13.66 15.65
N THR A 93 9.71 -14.12 15.78
CA THR A 93 10.04 -15.42 16.36
C THR A 93 9.84 -15.38 17.89
N ALA A 94 9.60 -16.53 18.51
CA ALA A 94 9.34 -16.62 19.96
C ALA A 94 10.48 -16.06 20.83
N ASP A 95 11.69 -15.97 20.29
CA ASP A 95 12.87 -15.43 20.97
C ASP A 95 12.88 -13.90 20.98
N GLU A 96 12.35 -13.23 19.96
CA GLU A 96 12.21 -11.77 19.90
C GLU A 96 11.15 -11.26 20.89
N VAL A 97 10.09 -12.04 21.10
CA VAL A 97 9.05 -11.78 22.11
C VAL A 97 9.61 -11.83 23.53
N LYS A 98 10.57 -12.72 23.82
CA LYS A 98 11.23 -12.78 25.14
C LYS A 98 12.06 -11.53 25.42
N ALA A 99 12.87 -11.11 24.45
CA ALA A 99 13.71 -9.91 24.58
C ALA A 99 12.87 -8.64 24.82
N TRP A 100 11.69 -8.55 24.19
CA TRP A 100 10.74 -7.47 24.43
C TRP A 100 10.07 -7.55 25.81
N LYS A 101 9.72 -8.75 26.28
CA LYS A 101 9.13 -8.95 27.61
C LYS A 101 10.10 -8.52 28.72
N GLU A 102 11.38 -8.77 28.52
CA GLU A 102 12.46 -8.36 29.43
C GLU A 102 12.66 -6.83 29.42
N LYS A 103 12.66 -6.20 28.23
CA LYS A 103 12.73 -4.74 28.10
C LYS A 103 11.49 -4.04 28.68
N MET A 104 10.28 -4.59 28.45
CA MET A 104 9.03 -4.07 29.00
C MET A 104 8.92 -4.22 30.51
N SER A 105 9.41 -5.34 31.06
CA SER A 105 9.53 -5.54 32.52
C SER A 105 10.45 -4.50 33.16
N LYS A 106 11.46 -4.01 32.42
CA LYS A 106 12.42 -3.02 32.91
C LYS A 106 11.90 -1.59 32.83
N VAL A 107 10.93 -1.31 31.96
CA VAL A 107 10.30 0.01 31.79
C VAL A 107 9.05 0.17 32.65
N LEU A 108 8.30 -0.91 32.90
CA LEU A 108 7.11 -0.92 33.77
C LEU A 108 7.44 -1.23 35.24
N GLY A 109 8.72 -1.33 35.58
CA GLY A 109 9.23 -1.58 36.92
C GLY A 109 10.13 -0.46 37.41
N GLU A 110 9.57 0.75 37.53
CA GLU A 110 9.93 1.83 38.47
C GLU A 110 8.79 2.87 38.50
#